data_AF-A0A7M3MSZ1-F1
#
_entry.id   AF-A0A7M3MSZ1-F1
#
_cell.length_a   1.000
_cell.length_b   1.000
_cell.length_c   1.000
_cell.angle_alpha   90.00
_cell.angle_beta   90.00
_cell.angle_gamma   90.00
#
_symmetry.space_group_name_H-M   'P 1'
#
loop_
_entity.id
_entity.type
_entity.pdbx_description
1 polymer ?
#
loop_
_entity_poly.entity_id
_entity_poly.type
_entity_poly.pdbx_seq_one_letter_code
_entity_poly.pdbx_strand_id
1 'polypeptide(L)'
;MDPGPHPRHPRGRLHRRLRGARWQADGPRRRDRPGGRARRGVGRGEEGAARELRDRRRHEPLGSGAADDQAAVLTLLRAAAALSRTEEAGVAAAEAADAVAARLAGEADTRAPPRCDLAVVTVTPEHHDHLGAIAAAVEARLEPGALLGAVATGVVGTVEGRAVEVDQGPAVSVWGLAAPGGWVQPFRAWTLRPTRGGVTVAGWPDTQPDDTIMVLADPETFPAAEVLQRLSERHVATRVLGGLVSGGPGQARYSLDGHLHDDGAVGVVLRDVEVAGLASVGCRAIGRPVTVTEVVDDQLRGLAGGSATDHLDAVLGGLSDDDLALLERGGLQLGIVVDAVRDTYQPGDFVLRGVLGIDPDLGAIRVGDRVRAGDTVQFHLRDPVHAGIDLTARLRALPPSAGALLFTCLGRGRRLFEVPDHDARAVATHLEVEVAGAVCDGEIGPLHTRSVLHGFSAVVAAFGQERA
;
A
#
# COMPACT_ATOMS: atom_id res chain seq x y z
N MET A 1 -3.38 64.66 21.33
CA MET A 1 -3.18 63.32 21.90
C MET A 1 -3.76 62.34 20.90
N ASP A 2 -2.88 61.78 20.08
CA ASP A 2 -3.19 60.88 18.97
C ASP A 2 -3.30 59.45 19.55
N PRO A 3 -4.38 58.68 19.32
CA PRO A 3 -4.48 57.34 19.86
C PRO A 3 -3.59 56.43 19.00
N GLY A 4 -2.54 55.89 19.63
CA GLY A 4 -1.60 54.97 18.99
C GLY A 4 -2.28 53.72 18.40
N PRO A 5 -1.62 53.03 17.47
CA PRO A 5 -2.23 51.95 16.71
C PRO A 5 -2.51 50.74 17.62
N HIS A 6 -3.76 50.25 17.57
CA HIS A 6 -4.16 48.99 18.19
C HIS A 6 -3.25 47.82 17.73
N PRO A 7 -2.88 46.89 18.62
CA PRO A 7 -2.14 45.70 18.23
C PRO A 7 -3.01 44.85 17.30
N ARG A 8 -2.49 44.56 16.10
CA ARG A 8 -3.14 43.69 15.11
C ARG A 8 -3.27 42.28 15.71
N HIS A 9 -4.50 41.80 15.91
CA HIS A 9 -4.80 40.45 16.37
C HIS A 9 -4.08 39.37 15.50
N PRO A 10 -3.54 38.29 16.11
CA PRO A 10 -2.89 37.19 15.39
C PRO A 10 -3.81 36.46 14.39
N ARG A 11 -5.14 36.58 14.56
CA ARG A 11 -6.18 36.04 13.66
C ARG A 11 -5.98 36.46 12.19
N GLY A 12 -5.51 37.69 11.93
CA GLY A 12 -5.37 38.21 10.56
C GLY A 12 -4.25 37.57 9.73
N ARG A 13 -3.21 37.02 10.36
CA ARG A 13 -2.08 36.39 9.64
C ARG A 13 -2.38 34.94 9.25
N LEU A 14 -3.08 34.19 10.11
CA LEU A 14 -3.43 32.80 9.86
C LEU A 14 -4.46 32.65 8.72
N HIS A 15 -5.53 33.44 8.77
CA HIS A 15 -6.59 33.40 7.74
C HIS A 15 -6.09 33.81 6.35
N ARG A 16 -5.09 34.70 6.24
CA ARG A 16 -4.51 35.09 4.94
C ARG A 16 -3.58 34.01 4.37
N ARG A 17 -2.96 33.19 5.22
CA ARG A 17 -2.11 32.06 4.81
C ARG A 17 -2.93 30.84 4.38
N LEU A 18 -4.07 30.59 5.02
CA LEU A 18 -4.95 29.44 4.72
C LEU A 18 -5.90 29.70 3.53
N ARG A 19 -6.38 30.95 3.30
CA ARG A 19 -7.31 31.28 2.20
C ARG A 19 -6.74 31.11 0.78
N GLY A 20 -5.42 30.95 0.64
CA GLY A 20 -4.74 30.76 -0.66
C GLY A 20 -4.09 29.38 -0.87
N ALA A 21 -3.99 28.56 0.18
CA ALA A 21 -3.29 27.29 0.10
C ALA A 21 -4.18 26.22 -0.55
N ARG A 22 -4.01 26.02 -1.86
CA ARG A 22 -4.38 24.74 -2.48
C ARG A 22 -3.35 23.71 -2.02
N TRP A 23 -3.66 22.99 -0.96
CA TRP A 23 -2.84 21.86 -0.51
C TRP A 23 -2.88 20.80 -1.61
N GLN A 24 -1.71 20.38 -2.10
CA GLN A 24 -1.63 19.17 -2.90
C GLN A 24 -2.02 18.02 -1.99
N ALA A 25 -3.26 17.53 -2.13
CA ALA A 25 -3.65 16.32 -1.43
C ALA A 25 -2.96 15.15 -2.12
N ASP A 26 -1.80 14.80 -1.59
CA ASP A 26 -1.20 13.47 -1.68
C ASP A 26 -2.09 12.52 -0.88
N GLY A 27 -2.33 11.31 -1.38
CA GLY A 27 -3.18 10.30 -0.74
C GLY A 27 -4.49 9.98 -1.48
N PRO A 28 -5.14 8.86 -1.14
CA PRO A 28 -6.22 8.31 -1.94
C PRO A 28 -7.44 9.24 -1.85
N ARG A 29 -7.96 9.65 -3.02
CA ARG A 29 -9.18 10.46 -3.13
C ARG A 29 -10.32 9.60 -3.62
N ARG A 30 -11.42 9.57 -2.86
CA ARG A 30 -12.68 9.03 -3.36
C ARG A 30 -13.29 10.04 -4.34
N ARG A 31 -13.23 9.79 -5.65
CA ARG A 31 -13.91 10.62 -6.65
C ARG A 31 -15.26 10.00 -7.00
N ASP A 32 -16.35 10.73 -6.76
CA ASP A 32 -17.62 10.43 -7.44
C ASP A 32 -17.49 10.87 -8.90
N ARG A 33 -17.59 9.93 -9.84
CA ARG A 33 -17.51 10.22 -11.29
C ARG A 33 -18.71 9.64 -12.06
N PRO A 34 -19.29 10.41 -13.01
CA PRO A 34 -20.26 9.90 -13.98
C PRO A 34 -19.56 9.11 -15.11
N GLY A 35 -20.29 8.16 -15.69
CA GLY A 35 -19.75 7.04 -16.48
C GLY A 35 -19.05 7.40 -17.80
N GLY A 36 -17.91 6.74 -18.03
CA GLY A 36 -17.20 6.69 -19.31
C GLY A 36 -17.15 5.25 -19.86
N ARG A 37 -17.35 5.10 -21.17
CA ARG A 37 -17.39 3.81 -21.89
C ARG A 37 -15.98 3.25 -22.13
N ALA A 38 -15.75 2.02 -21.71
CA ALA A 38 -14.56 1.23 -22.08
C ALA A 38 -14.74 0.57 -23.46
N ARG A 39 -13.67 0.58 -24.28
CA ARG A 39 -13.58 -0.15 -25.55
C ARG A 39 -12.88 -1.49 -25.32
N ARG A 40 -13.45 -2.58 -25.85
CA ARG A 40 -12.91 -3.94 -25.78
C ARG A 40 -12.05 -4.23 -27.02
N GLY A 41 -10.83 -4.71 -26.83
CA GLY A 41 -10.05 -5.44 -27.83
C GLY A 41 -9.82 -6.87 -27.34
N VAL A 42 -10.10 -7.86 -28.19
CA VAL A 42 -9.92 -9.29 -27.89
C VAL A 42 -8.75 -9.79 -28.74
N GLY A 43 -7.71 -10.31 -28.10
CA GLY A 43 -6.65 -11.09 -28.74
C GLY A 43 -6.63 -12.50 -28.15
N ARG A 44 -6.79 -13.51 -29.00
CA ARG A 44 -6.59 -14.94 -28.67
C ARG A 44 -5.19 -15.34 -29.11
N GLY A 45 -4.49 -16.10 -28.30
CA GLY A 45 -3.19 -16.73 -28.60
C GLY A 45 -2.94 -17.89 -27.65
N GLU A 46 -2.24 -18.91 -28.14
CA GLU A 46 -2.25 -20.32 -27.74
C GLU A 46 -1.27 -20.65 -26.60
N GLU A 47 -1.69 -21.43 -25.59
CA GLU A 47 -0.83 -21.87 -24.47
C GLU A 47 -1.19 -23.29 -24.02
N GLY A 48 -0.47 -24.30 -24.51
CA GLY A 48 -0.80 -25.71 -24.29
C GLY A 48 0.06 -26.49 -23.28
N ALA A 49 1.28 -26.04 -22.96
CA ALA A 49 2.24 -26.88 -22.20
C ALA A 49 2.63 -26.31 -20.82
N ALA A 50 2.83 -24.99 -20.70
CA ALA A 50 3.15 -24.36 -19.41
C ALA A 50 1.99 -24.40 -18.41
N ARG A 51 0.74 -24.49 -18.90
CA ARG A 51 -0.47 -24.55 -18.07
C ARG A 51 -0.62 -25.85 -17.29
N GLU A 52 -0.22 -26.99 -17.86
CA GLU A 52 -0.35 -28.29 -17.17
C GLU A 52 0.57 -28.40 -15.94
N LEU A 53 1.76 -27.79 -15.98
CA LEU A 53 2.63 -27.71 -14.79
C LEU A 53 2.08 -26.74 -13.73
N ARG A 54 1.41 -25.65 -14.15
CA ARG A 54 0.78 -24.67 -13.23
C ARG A 54 -0.42 -25.27 -12.51
N ASP A 55 -1.29 -26.00 -13.20
CA ASP A 55 -2.47 -26.63 -12.59
C ASP A 55 -2.09 -27.73 -11.57
N ARG A 56 -1.00 -28.47 -11.84
CA ARG A 56 -0.48 -29.46 -10.87
C ARG A 56 0.03 -28.83 -9.58
N ARG A 57 0.68 -27.65 -9.65
CA ARG A 57 1.12 -26.90 -8.45
C ARG A 57 -0.03 -26.17 -7.73
N ARG A 58 -1.17 -25.92 -8.39
CA ARG A 58 -2.35 -25.28 -7.79
C ARG A 58 -3.24 -26.22 -6.98
N HIS A 59 -3.22 -27.53 -7.29
CA HIS A 59 -4.27 -28.45 -6.84
C HIS A 59 -3.83 -29.79 -6.23
N GLU A 60 -2.54 -30.17 -6.20
CA GLU A 60 -2.14 -31.42 -5.52
C GLU A 60 -1.53 -31.21 -4.13
N PRO A 61 -2.11 -31.80 -3.06
CA PRO A 61 -1.29 -32.29 -1.96
C PRO A 61 -0.48 -33.48 -2.49
N LEU A 62 0.85 -33.34 -2.58
CA LEU A 62 1.73 -34.46 -2.90
C LEU A 62 1.49 -35.57 -1.87
N GLY A 63 1.08 -36.73 -2.40
CA GLY A 63 0.39 -37.77 -1.65
C GLY A 63 1.13 -38.33 -0.45
N SER A 64 0.33 -38.87 0.47
CA SER A 64 0.71 -39.78 1.55
C SER A 64 1.29 -41.08 0.98
N GLY A 65 2.58 -41.06 0.63
CA GLY A 65 3.41 -42.25 0.45
C GLY A 65 4.11 -42.59 1.76
N ALA A 66 4.00 -43.83 2.18
CA ALA A 66 4.42 -44.33 3.50
C ALA A 66 5.89 -44.00 3.86
N ALA A 67 6.06 -43.52 5.09
CA ALA A 67 7.21 -43.67 5.98
C ALA A 67 8.59 -43.84 5.31
N ASP A 68 9.24 -42.72 5.01
CA ASP A 68 10.70 -42.65 5.04
C ASP A 68 11.09 -41.65 6.13
N ASP A 69 11.47 -42.19 7.28
CA ASP A 69 11.69 -41.52 8.56
C ASP A 69 13.15 -41.00 8.66
N GLN A 70 13.61 -40.27 7.63
CA GLN A 70 14.93 -39.64 7.62
C GLN A 70 14.88 -38.22 7.04
N ALA A 71 15.04 -37.25 7.96
CA ALA A 71 15.19 -35.81 7.76
C ALA A 71 13.95 -35.06 7.25
N ALA A 72 13.08 -34.67 8.19
CA ALA A 72 12.30 -33.45 8.03
C ALA A 72 13.26 -32.26 7.92
N VAL A 73 13.78 -32.00 6.72
CA VAL A 73 14.41 -30.74 6.41
C VAL A 73 13.29 -29.71 6.54
N LEU A 74 13.30 -28.97 7.65
CA LEU A 74 12.57 -27.69 7.77
C LEU A 74 12.91 -26.91 6.50
N THR A 75 12.01 -26.94 5.52
CA THR A 75 12.30 -26.27 4.26
C THR A 75 11.92 -24.82 4.50
N LEU A 76 12.93 -24.03 4.84
CA LEU A 76 12.78 -22.62 5.17
C LEU A 76 12.17 -21.87 3.98
N LEU A 77 11.31 -20.90 4.29
CA LEU A 77 10.88 -19.91 3.31
C LEU A 77 12.12 -19.17 2.81
N ARG A 78 12.21 -18.95 1.49
CA ARG A 78 13.25 -18.12 0.88
C ARG A 78 12.61 -17.06 0.03
N ALA A 79 13.11 -15.85 0.12
CA ALA A 79 12.72 -14.78 -0.78
C ALA A 79 13.94 -14.03 -1.28
N ALA A 80 13.80 -13.41 -2.45
CA ALA A 80 14.84 -12.60 -3.07
C ALA A 80 14.21 -11.45 -3.85
N ALA A 81 14.93 -10.34 -3.94
CA ALA A 81 14.49 -9.14 -4.65
C ALA A 81 15.61 -8.56 -5.50
N ALA A 82 15.33 -8.19 -6.74
CA ALA A 82 16.28 -7.47 -7.58
C ALA A 82 15.60 -6.36 -8.38
N LEU A 83 16.36 -5.32 -8.71
CA LEU A 83 15.89 -4.21 -9.53
C LEU A 83 16.90 -3.91 -10.64
N SER A 84 16.39 -3.70 -11.85
CA SER A 84 17.15 -3.13 -12.97
C SER A 84 16.62 -1.74 -13.31
N ARG A 85 17.51 -0.85 -13.73
CA ARG A 85 17.19 0.52 -14.22
C ARG A 85 17.41 0.67 -15.73
N THR A 86 17.54 -0.45 -16.43
CA THR A 86 17.79 -0.45 -17.86
C THR A 86 16.55 0.04 -18.63
N GLU A 87 16.79 0.88 -19.66
CA GLU A 87 15.73 1.41 -20.54
C GLU A 87 15.11 0.33 -21.44
N GLU A 88 15.88 -0.69 -21.82
CA GLU A 88 15.38 -1.81 -22.61
C GLU A 88 14.66 -2.80 -21.70
N ALA A 89 13.34 -2.93 -21.89
CA ALA A 89 12.46 -3.69 -21.01
C ALA A 89 12.83 -5.18 -20.91
N GLY A 90 13.23 -5.80 -22.03
CA GLY A 90 13.63 -7.22 -22.04
C GLY A 90 14.88 -7.48 -21.21
N VAL A 91 15.90 -6.63 -21.35
CA VAL A 91 17.15 -6.66 -20.58
C VAL A 91 16.86 -6.38 -19.11
N ALA A 92 16.06 -5.35 -18.80
CA ALA A 92 15.73 -5.02 -17.42
C ALA A 92 15.01 -6.18 -16.69
N ALA A 93 14.06 -6.83 -17.37
CA ALA A 93 13.37 -8.00 -16.85
C ALA A 93 14.32 -9.18 -16.66
N ALA A 94 15.20 -9.42 -17.63
CA ALA A 94 16.19 -10.49 -17.59
C ALA A 94 17.15 -10.34 -16.40
N GLU A 95 17.78 -9.18 -16.28
CA GLU A 95 18.74 -8.87 -15.21
C GLU A 95 18.13 -9.06 -13.82
N ALA A 96 16.93 -8.51 -13.60
CA ALA A 96 16.25 -8.62 -12.32
C ALA A 96 15.83 -10.07 -12.02
N ALA A 97 15.24 -10.77 -12.99
CA ALA A 97 14.79 -12.15 -12.80
C ALA A 97 15.96 -13.13 -12.62
N ASP A 98 17.05 -13.00 -13.38
CA ASP A 98 18.24 -13.86 -13.24
C ASP A 98 18.91 -13.66 -11.87
N ALA A 99 18.95 -12.43 -11.37
CA ALA A 99 19.45 -12.14 -10.02
C ALA A 99 18.57 -12.76 -8.92
N VAL A 100 17.23 -12.67 -9.04
CA VAL A 100 16.30 -13.33 -8.12
C VAL A 100 16.47 -14.85 -8.18
N ALA A 101 16.57 -15.43 -9.38
CA ALA A 101 16.75 -16.86 -9.58
C ALA A 101 18.01 -17.37 -8.86
N ALA A 102 19.15 -16.69 -9.09
CA ALA A 102 20.42 -17.06 -8.47
C ALA A 102 20.35 -17.06 -6.94
N ARG A 103 19.64 -16.09 -6.33
CA ARG A 103 19.51 -15.98 -4.88
C ARG A 103 18.52 -16.99 -4.29
N LEU A 104 17.42 -17.29 -4.99
CA LEU A 104 16.49 -18.34 -4.56
C LEU A 104 17.13 -19.74 -4.58
N ALA A 105 17.98 -20.01 -5.58
CA ALA A 105 18.74 -21.26 -5.66
C ALA A 105 19.67 -21.42 -4.44
N GLY A 106 20.32 -20.34 -4.00
CA GLY A 106 21.30 -20.37 -2.92
C GLY A 106 22.49 -21.27 -3.29
N GLU A 107 22.97 -22.07 -2.34
CA GLU A 107 24.09 -23.02 -2.54
C GLU A 107 23.65 -24.37 -3.16
N ALA A 108 22.37 -24.53 -3.54
CA ALA A 108 21.84 -25.79 -4.06
C ALA A 108 22.26 -26.07 -5.53
N ASP A 109 22.21 -27.34 -5.95
CA ASP A 109 22.65 -27.84 -7.27
C ASP A 109 22.08 -26.99 -8.43
N THR A 110 22.97 -26.40 -9.23
CA THR A 110 22.69 -25.41 -10.28
C THR A 110 22.01 -25.99 -11.52
N ARG A 111 21.59 -27.26 -11.49
CA ARG A 111 21.02 -27.97 -12.64
C ARG A 111 19.50 -27.89 -12.77
N ALA A 112 18.77 -27.49 -11.74
CA ALA A 112 17.32 -27.29 -11.78
C ALA A 112 16.97 -25.82 -11.55
N PRO A 113 15.93 -25.27 -12.21
CA PRO A 113 15.47 -23.92 -11.93
C PRO A 113 15.07 -23.81 -10.45
N PRO A 114 15.38 -22.69 -9.79
CA PRO A 114 15.04 -22.49 -8.39
C PRO A 114 13.52 -22.54 -8.23
N ARG A 115 13.07 -23.11 -7.11
CA ARG A 115 11.64 -23.07 -6.78
C ARG A 115 11.20 -21.61 -6.61
N CYS A 116 10.17 -21.21 -7.34
CA CYS A 116 9.46 -19.97 -7.15
C CYS A 116 7.96 -20.26 -7.12
N ASP A 117 7.30 -20.00 -6.01
CA ASP A 117 5.85 -20.19 -5.84
C ASP A 117 5.08 -18.90 -6.13
N LEU A 118 5.69 -17.75 -5.85
CA LEU A 118 5.14 -16.42 -6.13
C LEU A 118 6.22 -15.49 -6.67
N ALA A 119 5.94 -14.83 -7.79
CA ALA A 119 6.68 -13.67 -8.27
C ALA A 119 5.82 -12.41 -8.23
N VAL A 120 6.38 -11.30 -7.72
CA VAL A 120 5.76 -9.97 -7.77
C VAL A 120 6.67 -9.07 -8.59
N VAL A 121 6.12 -8.44 -9.63
CA VAL A 121 6.81 -7.57 -10.56
C VAL A 121 6.17 -6.20 -10.51
N THR A 122 6.96 -5.18 -10.22
CA THR A 122 6.51 -3.78 -10.29
C THR A 122 7.42 -3.01 -11.23
N VAL A 123 6.82 -2.18 -12.08
CA VAL A 123 7.55 -1.39 -13.08
C VAL A 123 7.16 0.07 -12.98
N THR A 124 8.10 0.97 -13.29
CA THR A 124 7.80 2.40 -13.40
C THR A 124 7.01 2.70 -14.68
N PRO A 125 6.40 3.90 -14.82
CA PRO A 125 5.55 4.22 -15.97
C PRO A 125 6.26 4.16 -17.32
N GLU A 126 7.59 4.33 -17.36
CA GLU A 126 8.41 4.22 -18.57
C GLU A 126 8.30 2.83 -19.22
N HIS A 127 7.99 1.80 -18.43
CA HIS A 127 7.82 0.41 -18.90
C HIS A 127 6.35 -0.01 -19.05
N HIS A 128 5.40 0.94 -19.00
CA HIS A 128 3.96 0.67 -19.03
C HIS A 128 3.51 -0.24 -20.19
N ASP A 129 3.95 0.08 -21.41
CA ASP A 129 3.57 -0.69 -22.61
C ASP A 129 4.30 -2.02 -22.74
N HIS A 130 5.34 -2.22 -21.92
CA HIS A 130 6.18 -3.42 -21.93
C HIS A 130 5.85 -4.39 -20.79
N LEU A 131 4.89 -4.08 -19.89
CA LEU A 131 4.58 -4.94 -18.74
C LEU A 131 4.34 -6.41 -19.13
N GLY A 132 3.61 -6.67 -20.23
CA GLY A 132 3.36 -8.04 -20.70
C GLY A 132 4.64 -8.77 -21.12
N ALA A 133 5.55 -8.09 -21.83
CA ALA A 133 6.83 -8.67 -22.24
C ALA A 133 7.77 -8.88 -21.04
N ILE A 134 7.77 -7.94 -20.09
CA ILE A 134 8.52 -8.06 -18.83
C ILE A 134 8.02 -9.25 -18.02
N ALA A 135 6.69 -9.37 -17.84
CA ALA A 135 6.10 -10.51 -17.13
C ALA A 135 6.49 -11.84 -17.79
N ALA A 136 6.37 -11.96 -19.12
CA ALA A 136 6.77 -13.16 -19.85
C ALA A 136 8.27 -13.49 -19.67
N ALA A 137 9.14 -12.49 -19.66
CA ALA A 137 10.57 -12.68 -19.44
C ALA A 137 10.91 -13.16 -18.01
N VAL A 138 10.15 -12.69 -17.02
CA VAL A 138 10.24 -13.15 -15.62
C VAL A 138 9.70 -14.59 -15.50
N GLU A 139 8.56 -14.90 -16.12
CA GLU A 139 7.99 -16.25 -16.12
C GLU A 139 8.94 -17.28 -16.73
N ALA A 140 9.62 -16.94 -17.83
CA ALA A 140 10.57 -17.83 -18.49
C ALA A 140 11.82 -18.16 -17.65
N ARG A 141 12.14 -17.35 -16.64
CA ARG A 141 13.33 -17.50 -15.78
C ARG A 141 13.03 -18.12 -14.43
N LEU A 142 11.92 -17.71 -13.83
CA LEU A 142 11.54 -18.13 -12.48
C LEU A 142 10.52 -19.27 -12.46
N GLU A 143 9.79 -19.50 -13.56
CA GLU A 143 8.67 -20.45 -13.66
C GLU A 143 7.74 -20.41 -12.42
N PRO A 144 7.25 -19.21 -12.02
CA PRO A 144 6.54 -19.07 -10.76
C PRO A 144 5.18 -19.78 -10.79
N GLY A 145 4.74 -20.30 -9.64
CA GLY A 145 3.38 -20.85 -9.48
C GLY A 145 2.26 -19.81 -9.70
N ALA A 146 2.53 -18.57 -9.28
CA ALA A 146 1.72 -17.39 -9.53
C ALA A 146 2.60 -16.16 -9.83
N LEU A 147 2.20 -15.33 -10.78
CA LEU A 147 2.84 -14.04 -11.06
C LEU A 147 1.84 -12.88 -10.94
N LEU A 148 2.22 -11.88 -10.14
CA LEU A 148 1.57 -10.57 -10.06
C LEU A 148 2.46 -9.51 -10.72
N GLY A 149 1.90 -8.72 -11.62
CA GLY A 149 2.57 -7.58 -12.25
C GLY A 149 1.75 -6.30 -12.09
N ALA A 150 2.41 -5.16 -11.89
CA ALA A 150 1.75 -3.86 -11.91
C ALA A 150 2.67 -2.73 -12.40
N VAL A 151 2.10 -1.78 -13.14
CA VAL A 151 2.73 -0.47 -13.36
C VAL A 151 2.45 0.41 -12.14
N ALA A 152 3.51 0.86 -11.48
CA ALA A 152 3.49 1.70 -10.30
C ALA A 152 4.07 3.09 -10.59
N THR A 153 3.66 4.11 -9.83
CA THR A 153 4.22 5.47 -9.97
C THR A 153 5.71 5.51 -9.62
N GLY A 154 6.14 4.58 -8.77
CA GLY A 154 7.53 4.28 -8.47
C GLY A 154 7.63 2.86 -7.92
N VAL A 155 8.84 2.32 -7.88
CA VAL A 155 9.11 0.94 -7.44
C VAL A 155 10.09 0.94 -6.27
N VAL A 156 9.95 -0.07 -5.42
CA VAL A 156 10.94 -0.41 -4.40
C VAL A 156 11.67 -1.66 -4.88
N GLY A 157 12.99 -1.72 -4.70
CA GLY A 157 13.76 -2.89 -5.08
C GLY A 157 15.15 -2.94 -4.45
N THR A 158 15.92 -3.96 -4.81
CA THR A 158 17.28 -4.16 -4.30
C THR A 158 18.28 -4.19 -5.46
N VAL A 159 19.30 -3.35 -5.42
CA VAL A 159 20.37 -3.25 -6.41
C VAL A 159 21.70 -3.53 -5.71
N GLU A 160 22.42 -4.57 -6.12
CA GLU A 160 23.71 -4.94 -5.50
C GLU A 160 23.64 -5.04 -3.96
N GLY A 161 22.57 -5.64 -3.42
CA GLY A 161 22.34 -5.78 -1.99
C GLY A 161 21.91 -4.49 -1.26
N ARG A 162 21.70 -3.38 -1.98
CA ARG A 162 21.21 -2.12 -1.42
C ARG A 162 19.75 -1.91 -1.78
N ALA A 163 18.92 -1.69 -0.76
CA ALA A 163 17.52 -1.31 -0.94
C ALA A 163 17.40 0.11 -1.50
N VAL A 164 16.57 0.30 -2.52
CA VAL A 164 16.36 1.56 -3.23
C VAL A 164 14.89 1.82 -3.55
N GLU A 165 14.53 3.09 -3.59
CA GLU A 165 13.24 3.62 -4.05
C GLU A 165 13.48 4.37 -5.37
N VAL A 166 12.79 3.96 -6.44
CA VAL A 166 12.90 4.57 -7.77
C VAL A 166 11.55 5.12 -8.19
N ASP A 167 11.43 6.44 -8.17
CA ASP A 167 10.22 7.17 -8.57
C ASP A 167 10.43 8.02 -9.84
N GLN A 168 11.61 7.95 -10.46
CA GLN A 168 11.97 8.66 -11.68
C GLN A 168 12.83 7.77 -12.59
N GLY A 169 12.49 7.71 -13.87
CA GLY A 169 13.21 6.93 -14.87
C GLY A 169 12.82 5.45 -14.86
N PRO A 170 13.30 4.69 -15.87
CA PRO A 170 12.93 3.29 -16.05
C PRO A 170 13.42 2.43 -14.87
N ALA A 171 12.54 1.63 -14.31
CA ALA A 171 12.92 0.53 -13.44
C ALA A 171 11.95 -0.65 -13.50
N VAL A 172 12.52 -1.84 -13.35
CA VAL A 172 11.82 -3.12 -13.19
C VAL A 172 12.30 -3.74 -11.88
N SER A 173 11.38 -3.92 -10.93
CA SER A 173 11.62 -4.62 -9.67
C SER A 173 10.96 -5.99 -9.71
N VAL A 174 11.71 -7.03 -9.36
CA VAL A 174 11.24 -8.42 -9.29
C VAL A 174 11.49 -8.93 -7.88
N TRP A 175 10.45 -9.52 -7.30
CA TRP A 175 10.50 -10.23 -6.03
C TRP A 175 10.03 -11.66 -6.24
N GLY A 176 10.75 -12.62 -5.69
CA GLY A 176 10.41 -14.04 -5.76
C GLY A 176 10.36 -14.69 -4.38
N LEU A 177 9.45 -15.64 -4.21
CA LEU A 177 9.26 -16.43 -2.99
C LEU A 177 9.28 -17.92 -3.31
N ALA A 178 10.12 -18.67 -2.61
CA ALA A 178 10.01 -20.11 -2.45
C ALA A 178 9.31 -20.42 -1.12
N ALA A 179 8.08 -20.91 -1.19
CA ALA A 179 7.20 -21.25 -0.09
C ALA A 179 6.88 -22.75 -0.05
N PRO A 180 7.84 -23.60 0.36
CA PRO A 180 7.62 -25.02 0.48
C PRO A 180 6.50 -25.39 1.45
N GLY A 181 5.51 -26.14 0.93
CA GLY A 181 4.32 -26.54 1.64
C GLY A 181 3.24 -25.45 1.76
N GLY A 182 3.56 -24.20 1.41
CA GLY A 182 2.60 -23.10 1.38
C GLY A 182 1.71 -23.16 0.13
N TRP A 183 0.52 -22.57 0.23
CA TRP A 183 -0.42 -22.49 -0.89
C TRP A 183 -0.60 -21.04 -1.33
N VAL A 184 -0.42 -20.82 -2.64
CA VAL A 184 -0.50 -19.52 -3.30
C VAL A 184 -1.59 -19.58 -4.37
N GLN A 185 -2.69 -18.87 -4.17
CA GLN A 185 -3.80 -18.82 -5.14
C GLN A 185 -3.96 -17.41 -5.71
N PRO A 186 -3.63 -17.18 -7.00
CA PRO A 186 -3.88 -15.90 -7.64
C PRO A 186 -5.38 -15.67 -7.86
N PHE A 187 -5.77 -14.40 -7.82
CA PHE A 187 -7.13 -13.97 -8.15
C PHE A 187 -7.11 -12.60 -8.83
N ARG A 188 -8.19 -12.34 -9.57
CA ARG A 188 -8.53 -11.03 -10.10
C ARG A 188 -9.87 -10.60 -9.53
N ALA A 189 -9.94 -9.38 -9.03
CA ALA A 189 -11.20 -8.77 -8.59
C ALA A 189 -11.52 -7.53 -9.42
N TRP A 190 -12.80 -7.29 -9.73
CA TRP A 190 -13.22 -6.13 -10.51
C TRP A 190 -14.62 -5.65 -10.13
N THR A 191 -14.91 -4.40 -10.48
CA THR A 191 -16.18 -3.75 -10.18
C THR A 191 -17.23 -4.05 -11.26
N LEU A 192 -18.39 -4.53 -10.84
CA LEU A 192 -19.62 -4.61 -11.62
C LEU A 192 -20.57 -3.50 -11.20
N ARG A 193 -21.27 -2.92 -12.18
CA ARG A 193 -22.32 -1.91 -11.99
C ARG A 193 -23.66 -2.46 -12.48
N PRO A 194 -24.46 -3.08 -11.59
CA PRO A 194 -25.78 -3.61 -11.96
C PRO A 194 -26.73 -2.49 -12.42
N THR A 195 -27.68 -2.84 -13.29
CA THR A 195 -28.68 -1.91 -13.84
C THR A 195 -29.57 -1.28 -12.77
N ARG A 196 -29.73 -1.94 -11.61
CA ARG A 196 -30.50 -1.46 -10.46
C ARG A 196 -29.73 -0.47 -9.56
N GLY A 197 -28.52 -0.06 -9.97
CA GLY A 197 -27.64 0.81 -9.20
C GLY A 197 -26.77 0.05 -8.21
N GLY A 198 -25.76 0.75 -7.68
CA GLY A 198 -24.77 0.19 -6.76
C GLY A 198 -23.49 -0.31 -7.43
N VAL A 199 -22.57 -0.77 -6.58
CA VAL A 199 -21.26 -1.32 -6.94
C VAL A 199 -21.11 -2.66 -6.25
N THR A 200 -20.82 -3.70 -7.04
CA THR A 200 -20.52 -5.05 -6.57
C THR A 200 -19.11 -5.41 -7.02
N VAL A 201 -18.33 -6.03 -6.14
CA VAL A 201 -17.03 -6.59 -6.52
C VAL A 201 -17.23 -8.06 -6.88
N ALA A 202 -16.76 -8.44 -8.06
CA ALA A 202 -16.69 -9.82 -8.53
C ALA A 202 -15.23 -10.31 -8.49
N GLY A 203 -15.04 -11.62 -8.40
CA GLY A 203 -13.70 -12.24 -8.44
C GLY A 203 -12.89 -12.09 -7.14
N TRP A 204 -13.46 -11.52 -6.08
CA TRP A 204 -12.86 -11.60 -4.75
C TRP A 204 -12.79 -13.06 -4.31
N PRO A 205 -11.66 -13.53 -3.75
CA PRO A 205 -11.47 -14.94 -3.45
C PRO A 205 -12.30 -15.40 -2.25
N ASP A 206 -12.64 -16.68 -2.23
CA ASP A 206 -13.13 -17.34 -1.03
C ASP A 206 -11.96 -17.59 -0.08
N THR A 207 -12.04 -16.99 1.12
CA THR A 207 -10.97 -17.02 2.12
C THR A 207 -11.38 -17.75 3.39
N GLN A 208 -10.40 -18.36 4.04
CA GLN A 208 -10.52 -19.01 5.35
C GLN A 208 -10.00 -18.08 6.45
N PRO A 209 -10.33 -18.32 7.72
CA PRO A 209 -9.65 -17.67 8.84
C PRO A 209 -8.13 -17.80 8.70
N ASP A 210 -7.40 -16.75 9.08
CA ASP A 210 -5.93 -16.66 9.03
C ASP A 210 -5.28 -16.61 7.63
N ASP A 211 -6.06 -16.75 6.55
CA ASP A 211 -5.60 -16.44 5.20
C ASP A 211 -5.02 -15.01 5.15
N THR A 212 -3.87 -14.88 4.47
CA THR A 212 -3.32 -13.56 4.11
C THR A 212 -3.57 -13.29 2.65
N ILE A 213 -4.20 -12.16 2.36
CA ILE A 213 -4.46 -11.68 1.01
C ILE A 213 -3.46 -10.57 0.70
N MET A 214 -2.72 -10.73 -0.38
CA MET A 214 -1.96 -9.61 -0.97
C MET A 214 -2.68 -9.07 -2.19
N VAL A 215 -2.78 -7.75 -2.30
CA VAL A 215 -3.55 -7.11 -3.38
C VAL A 215 -2.88 -5.85 -3.93
N LEU A 216 -2.83 -5.73 -5.25
CA LEU A 216 -2.51 -4.52 -5.98
C LEU A 216 -3.78 -4.06 -6.69
N ALA A 217 -4.27 -2.87 -6.37
CA ALA A 217 -5.58 -2.41 -6.83
C ALA A 217 -5.51 -1.04 -7.50
N ASP A 218 -6.42 -0.79 -8.44
CA ASP A 218 -6.56 0.51 -9.08
C ASP A 218 -7.35 1.46 -8.18
N PRO A 219 -6.77 2.61 -7.75
CA PRO A 219 -7.51 3.62 -7.00
C PRO A 219 -8.72 4.20 -7.74
N GLU A 220 -8.76 4.13 -9.09
CA GLU A 220 -9.86 4.71 -9.87
C GLU A 220 -11.03 3.74 -10.11
N THR A 221 -10.75 2.44 -10.26
CA THR A 221 -11.78 1.45 -10.64
C THR A 221 -12.12 0.42 -9.55
N PHE A 222 -11.32 0.32 -8.48
CA PHE A 222 -11.54 -0.65 -7.41
C PHE A 222 -11.91 0.00 -6.06
N PRO A 223 -13.06 -0.35 -5.45
CA PRO A 223 -13.55 0.24 -4.19
C PRO A 223 -12.88 -0.42 -2.96
N ALA A 224 -11.56 -0.25 -2.82
CA ALA A 224 -10.77 -0.94 -1.79
C ALA A 224 -11.27 -0.68 -0.36
N ALA A 225 -11.58 0.58 -0.03
CA ALA A 225 -12.07 0.95 1.30
C ALA A 225 -13.38 0.23 1.66
N GLU A 226 -14.33 0.15 0.71
CA GLU A 226 -15.61 -0.53 0.90
C GLU A 226 -15.45 -2.04 1.03
N VAL A 227 -14.52 -2.63 0.26
CA VAL A 227 -14.22 -4.06 0.36
C VAL A 227 -13.66 -4.38 1.73
N LEU A 228 -12.66 -3.62 2.20
CA LEU A 228 -12.05 -3.80 3.51
C LEU A 228 -13.05 -3.60 4.64
N GLN A 229 -13.91 -2.58 4.54
CA GLN A 229 -14.99 -2.35 5.51
C GLN A 229 -15.94 -3.56 5.58
N ARG A 230 -16.39 -4.09 4.43
CA ARG A 230 -17.30 -5.25 4.39
C ARG A 230 -16.65 -6.52 4.94
N LEU A 231 -15.36 -6.73 4.71
CA LEU A 231 -14.63 -7.86 5.28
C LEU A 231 -14.56 -7.75 6.81
N SER A 232 -14.30 -6.54 7.32
CA SER A 232 -14.31 -6.27 8.75
C SER A 232 -15.69 -6.50 9.38
N GLU A 233 -16.78 -6.02 8.75
CA GLU A 233 -18.15 -6.19 9.27
C GLU A 233 -18.57 -7.66 9.33
N ARG A 234 -18.04 -8.50 8.43
CA ARG A 234 -18.27 -9.94 8.42
C ARG A 234 -17.42 -10.72 9.44
N HIS A 235 -16.52 -10.04 10.17
CA HIS A 235 -15.61 -10.63 11.15
C HIS A 235 -14.78 -11.79 10.57
N VAL A 236 -14.42 -11.69 9.28
CA VAL A 236 -13.52 -12.67 8.66
C VAL A 236 -12.11 -12.36 9.14
N ALA A 237 -11.47 -13.31 9.81
CA ALA A 237 -10.11 -13.19 10.35
C ALA A 237 -9.02 -13.25 9.26
N THR A 238 -9.24 -12.59 8.13
CA THR A 238 -8.30 -12.48 7.01
C THR A 238 -7.51 -11.19 7.11
N ARG A 239 -6.20 -11.27 6.86
CA ARG A 239 -5.34 -10.09 6.76
C ARG A 239 -5.24 -9.70 5.30
N VAL A 240 -5.46 -8.43 4.98
CA VAL A 240 -5.24 -7.87 3.64
C VAL A 240 -4.05 -6.92 3.69
N LEU A 241 -3.06 -7.14 2.83
CA LEU A 241 -1.84 -6.35 2.67
C LEU A 241 -1.70 -5.92 1.22
N GLY A 242 -1.09 -4.76 0.96
CA GLY A 242 -0.81 -4.32 -0.41
C GLY A 242 -0.95 -2.82 -0.58
N GLY A 243 -1.37 -2.41 -1.78
CA GLY A 243 -1.47 -0.99 -2.11
C GLY A 243 -2.35 -0.70 -3.32
N LEU A 244 -2.72 0.57 -3.41
CA LEU A 244 -3.33 1.17 -4.59
C LEU A 244 -2.20 1.60 -5.53
N VAL A 245 -2.15 1.02 -6.72
CA VAL A 245 -1.03 1.13 -7.66
C VAL A 245 -1.57 1.44 -9.04
N SER A 246 -1.33 2.63 -9.57
CA SER A 246 -1.93 3.09 -10.83
C SER A 246 -0.94 3.48 -11.93
N GLY A 247 0.36 3.59 -11.65
CA GLY A 247 1.32 4.18 -12.61
C GLY A 247 1.09 5.67 -12.89
N GLY A 248 0.12 6.30 -12.21
CA GLY A 248 -0.38 7.63 -12.47
C GLY A 248 -1.85 7.64 -12.96
N PRO A 249 -2.47 8.83 -13.04
CA PRO A 249 -3.88 8.94 -13.42
C PRO A 249 -4.21 8.29 -14.77
N GLY A 250 -5.08 7.29 -14.76
CA GLY A 250 -5.48 6.53 -15.95
C GLY A 250 -4.35 5.72 -16.61
N GLN A 251 -3.31 5.34 -15.87
CA GLN A 251 -2.20 4.50 -16.33
C GLN A 251 -2.22 3.10 -15.71
N ALA A 252 -3.32 2.73 -15.05
CA ALA A 252 -3.42 1.46 -14.35
C ALA A 252 -3.27 0.30 -15.33
N ARG A 253 -2.28 -0.56 -15.07
CA ARG A 253 -2.06 -1.78 -15.83
C ARG A 253 -1.45 -2.84 -14.93
N TYR A 254 -2.04 -4.04 -14.99
CA TYR A 254 -1.70 -5.19 -14.18
C TYR A 254 -1.44 -6.41 -15.06
N SER A 255 -0.64 -7.35 -14.55
CA SER A 255 -0.47 -8.68 -15.11
C SER A 255 -0.83 -9.72 -14.06
N LEU A 256 -1.60 -10.74 -14.43
CA LEU A 256 -1.88 -11.90 -13.60
C LEU A 256 -1.63 -13.15 -14.44
N ASP A 257 -0.57 -13.89 -14.12
CA ASP A 257 -0.17 -15.11 -14.86
C ASP A 257 -0.14 -14.91 -16.39
N GLY A 258 0.44 -13.79 -16.85
CA GLY A 258 0.55 -13.44 -18.27
C GLY A 258 -0.66 -12.71 -18.86
N HIS A 259 -1.77 -12.60 -18.14
CA HIS A 259 -2.95 -11.87 -18.59
C HIS A 259 -2.92 -10.40 -18.14
N LEU A 260 -3.03 -9.49 -19.11
CA LEU A 260 -3.05 -8.04 -18.85
C LEU A 260 -4.46 -7.52 -18.50
N HIS A 261 -4.51 -6.58 -17.57
CA HIS A 261 -5.72 -5.91 -17.12
C HIS A 261 -5.48 -4.41 -16.90
N ASP A 262 -6.39 -3.56 -17.35
CA ASP A 262 -6.29 -2.09 -17.18
C ASP A 262 -7.27 -1.56 -16.12
N ASP A 263 -7.87 -2.45 -15.31
CA ASP A 263 -8.82 -2.12 -14.24
C ASP A 263 -8.86 -3.18 -13.14
N GLY A 264 -9.44 -2.79 -12.00
CA GLY A 264 -9.76 -3.66 -10.89
C GLY A 264 -8.58 -3.88 -9.95
N ALA A 265 -8.40 -5.12 -9.52
CA ALA A 265 -7.32 -5.53 -8.65
C ALA A 265 -6.82 -6.93 -9.03
N VAL A 266 -5.53 -7.16 -8.83
CA VAL A 266 -4.89 -8.47 -8.89
C VAL A 266 -4.30 -8.79 -7.53
N GLY A 267 -4.26 -10.06 -7.17
CA GLY A 267 -3.75 -10.46 -5.87
C GLY A 267 -3.53 -11.95 -5.73
N VAL A 268 -3.06 -12.34 -4.56
CA VAL A 268 -2.91 -13.74 -4.16
C VAL A 268 -3.49 -13.96 -2.78
N VAL A 269 -4.06 -15.14 -2.57
CA VAL A 269 -4.32 -15.69 -1.25
C VAL A 269 -3.13 -16.57 -0.88
N LEU A 270 -2.60 -16.35 0.31
CA LEU A 270 -1.52 -17.09 0.91
C LEU A 270 -2.09 -17.90 2.09
N ARG A 271 -1.88 -19.21 2.06
CA ARG A 271 -2.20 -20.13 3.16
C ARG A 271 -0.98 -20.90 3.57
N ASP A 272 -0.87 -21.10 4.88
CA ASP A 272 0.26 -21.78 5.51
C ASP A 272 1.63 -21.19 5.11
N VAL A 273 1.63 -19.88 4.83
CA VAL A 273 2.80 -19.02 4.60
C VAL A 273 2.77 -17.97 5.70
N GLU A 274 3.82 -17.90 6.51
CA GLU A 274 3.89 -16.92 7.60
C GLU A 274 4.14 -15.53 7.02
N VAL A 275 3.17 -14.63 7.19
CA VAL A 275 3.28 -13.23 6.76
C VAL A 275 2.89 -12.31 7.92
N ALA A 276 3.88 -11.57 8.41
CA ALA A 276 3.66 -10.50 9.38
C ALA A 276 3.44 -9.18 8.65
N GLY A 277 2.31 -8.53 8.95
CA GLY A 277 1.98 -7.21 8.40
C GLY A 277 2.22 -6.10 9.42
N LEU A 278 2.76 -4.97 8.97
CA LEU A 278 2.71 -3.72 9.74
C LEU A 278 2.28 -2.56 8.86
N ALA A 279 1.74 -1.52 9.50
CA ALA A 279 1.52 -0.21 8.89
C ALA A 279 2.17 0.85 9.79
N SER A 280 2.98 1.73 9.19
CA SER A 280 3.62 2.87 9.85
C SER A 280 3.04 4.18 9.29
N VAL A 281 2.42 4.98 10.15
CA VAL A 281 1.79 6.24 9.77
C VAL A 281 2.77 7.40 9.86
N GLY A 282 2.88 8.18 8.79
CA GLY A 282 3.87 9.25 8.67
C GLY A 282 3.45 10.60 9.30
N CYS A 283 2.56 10.61 10.30
CA CYS A 283 2.03 11.85 10.85
C CYS A 283 2.00 11.86 12.38
N ARG A 284 2.20 13.04 12.96
CA ARG A 284 2.14 13.31 14.40
C ARG A 284 0.87 14.10 14.73
N ALA A 285 0.19 13.68 15.79
CA ALA A 285 -1.02 14.33 16.28
C ALA A 285 -0.76 15.75 16.81
N ILE A 286 -1.73 16.65 16.60
CA ILE A 286 -1.79 18.00 17.16
C ILE A 286 -3.18 18.27 17.75
N GLY A 287 -3.24 19.09 18.80
CA GLY A 287 -4.47 19.29 19.56
C GLY A 287 -4.92 18.02 20.29
N ARG A 288 -6.21 17.95 20.65
CA ARG A 288 -6.80 16.79 21.33
C ARG A 288 -7.82 16.08 20.43
N PRO A 289 -8.08 14.77 20.64
CA PRO A 289 -9.20 14.08 20.01
C PRO A 289 -10.53 14.77 20.37
N VAL A 290 -11.41 14.90 19.38
CA VAL A 290 -12.74 15.51 19.54
C VAL A 290 -13.79 14.74 18.76
N THR A 291 -15.02 14.74 19.27
CA THR A 291 -16.15 14.14 18.57
C THR A 291 -16.68 15.07 17.49
N VAL A 292 -16.97 14.50 16.33
CA VAL A 292 -17.69 15.14 15.24
C VAL A 292 -19.15 15.29 15.63
N THR A 293 -19.65 16.52 15.59
CA THR A 293 -21.03 16.83 16.02
C THR A 293 -21.95 17.15 14.85
N GLU A 294 -21.39 17.59 13.71
CA GLU A 294 -22.18 17.90 12.52
C GLU A 294 -21.39 17.67 11.23
N VAL A 295 -22.02 16.99 10.27
CA VAL A 295 -21.54 16.80 8.89
C VAL A 295 -22.68 17.12 7.93
N VAL A 296 -22.42 17.96 6.93
CA VAL A 296 -23.39 18.35 5.89
C VAL A 296 -22.73 18.26 4.53
N ASP A 297 -23.30 17.51 3.59
CA ASP A 297 -22.77 17.33 2.22
C ASP A 297 -21.27 16.94 2.18
N ASP A 298 -20.88 15.97 3.00
CA ASP A 298 -19.47 15.53 3.20
C ASP A 298 -18.51 16.64 3.71
N GLN A 299 -19.07 17.72 4.26
CA GLN A 299 -18.33 18.77 4.92
C GLN A 299 -18.44 18.62 6.44
N LEU A 300 -17.30 18.53 7.11
CA LEU A 300 -17.19 18.56 8.56
C LEU A 300 -17.47 19.98 9.04
N ARG A 301 -18.60 20.21 9.73
CA ARG A 301 -19.02 21.54 10.20
C ARG A 301 -18.93 21.70 11.71
N GLY A 302 -19.16 20.62 12.46
CA GLY A 302 -19.20 20.65 13.91
C GLY A 302 -18.13 19.78 14.55
N LEU A 303 -17.31 20.35 15.43
CA LEU A 303 -16.34 19.63 16.28
C LEU A 303 -16.51 20.03 17.74
N ALA A 304 -16.64 19.05 18.64
CA ALA A 304 -16.80 19.26 20.08
C ALA A 304 -17.91 20.27 20.46
N GLY A 305 -19.00 20.34 19.69
CA GLY A 305 -20.13 21.24 19.92
C GLY A 305 -19.93 22.68 19.42
N GLY A 306 -18.83 22.97 18.72
CA GLY A 306 -18.58 24.25 18.05
C GLY A 306 -18.24 24.08 16.56
N SER A 307 -17.95 25.19 15.88
CA SER A 307 -17.54 25.18 14.48
C SER A 307 -16.22 24.42 14.27
N ALA A 308 -16.12 23.66 13.18
CA ALA A 308 -14.92 22.93 12.83
C ALA A 308 -13.72 23.86 12.57
N THR A 309 -13.96 25.04 11.99
CA THR A 309 -12.90 26.02 11.74
C THR A 309 -12.45 26.73 13.00
N ASP A 310 -13.36 27.00 13.94
CA ASP A 310 -13.01 27.60 15.24
C ASP A 310 -12.14 26.63 16.05
N HIS A 311 -12.49 25.33 16.02
CA HIS A 311 -11.66 24.30 16.64
C HIS A 311 -10.28 24.21 15.97
N LEU A 312 -10.23 24.25 14.64
CA LEU A 312 -8.97 24.28 13.91
C LEU A 312 -8.13 25.50 14.28
N ASP A 313 -8.70 26.70 14.31
CA ASP A 313 -8.00 27.94 14.68
C ASP A 313 -7.42 27.87 16.10
N ALA A 314 -8.16 27.26 17.04
CA ALA A 314 -7.67 27.04 18.40
C ALA A 314 -6.46 26.09 18.43
N VAL A 315 -6.50 25.01 17.64
CA VAL A 315 -5.36 24.07 17.52
C VAL A 315 -4.16 24.76 16.88
N LEU A 316 -4.37 25.45 15.76
CA LEU A 316 -3.29 26.12 15.03
C LEU A 316 -2.67 27.28 15.83
N GLY A 317 -3.46 27.97 16.65
CA GLY A 317 -2.99 29.03 17.53
C GLY A 317 -2.04 28.55 18.64
N GLY A 318 -1.97 27.25 18.90
CA GLY A 318 -1.08 26.63 19.88
C GLY A 318 0.17 25.97 19.29
N LEU A 319 0.37 26.03 17.97
CA LEU A 319 1.53 25.40 17.32
C LEU A 319 2.82 26.19 17.55
N SER A 320 3.94 25.47 17.63
CA SER A 320 5.28 26.05 17.60
C SER A 320 5.68 26.50 16.19
N ASP A 321 6.77 27.27 16.07
CA ASP A 321 7.31 27.65 14.76
C ASP A 321 7.73 26.43 13.92
N ASP A 322 8.27 25.39 14.57
CA ASP A 322 8.62 24.13 13.91
C ASP A 322 7.36 23.42 13.38
N ASP A 323 6.29 23.33 14.18
CA ASP A 323 5.01 22.75 13.77
C ASP A 323 4.36 23.54 12.62
N LEU A 324 4.48 24.87 12.64
CA LEU A 324 4.03 25.71 11.52
C LEU A 324 4.82 25.42 10.25
N ALA A 325 6.14 25.20 10.35
CA ALA A 325 6.94 24.78 9.19
C ALA A 325 6.53 23.39 8.67
N LEU A 326 6.22 22.43 9.56
CA LEU A 326 5.67 21.12 9.17
C LEU A 326 4.35 21.30 8.38
N LEU A 327 3.45 22.13 8.89
CA LEU A 327 2.17 22.43 8.28
C LEU A 327 2.35 23.06 6.89
N GLU A 328 3.27 24.01 6.76
CA GLU A 328 3.53 24.71 5.50
C GLU A 328 4.07 23.77 4.41
N ARG A 329 4.94 22.82 4.75
CA ARG A 329 5.49 21.88 3.75
C ARG A 329 4.61 20.67 3.48
N GLY A 330 3.92 20.17 4.51
CA GLY A 330 3.28 18.84 4.50
C GLY A 330 1.76 18.88 4.51
N GLY A 331 1.18 20.06 4.71
CA GLY A 331 -0.26 20.24 4.86
C GLY A 331 -0.82 19.64 6.15
N LEU A 332 -2.14 19.72 6.27
CA LEU A 332 -2.90 19.26 7.43
C LEU A 332 -3.60 17.94 7.13
N GLN A 333 -3.57 17.03 8.09
CA GLN A 333 -4.27 15.74 8.04
C GLN A 333 -5.31 15.68 9.16
N LEU A 334 -6.36 14.90 8.91
CA LEU A 334 -7.34 14.50 9.90
C LEU A 334 -7.18 12.99 10.12
N GLY A 335 -6.84 12.61 11.35
CA GLY A 335 -6.94 11.24 11.83
C GLY A 335 -8.37 10.96 12.26
N ILE A 336 -8.92 9.85 11.79
CA ILE A 336 -10.25 9.36 12.13
C ILE A 336 -10.06 8.08 12.93
N VAL A 337 -10.59 8.03 14.15
CA VAL A 337 -10.50 6.83 14.99
C VAL A 337 -11.29 5.70 14.34
N VAL A 338 -10.65 4.53 14.30
CA VAL A 338 -11.22 3.32 13.72
C VAL A 338 -11.44 2.32 14.86
N ASP A 339 -12.72 2.05 15.18
CA ASP A 339 -13.20 1.13 16.23
C ASP A 339 -12.47 1.23 17.58
N ALA A 340 -12.96 2.12 18.46
CA ALA A 340 -13.04 1.96 19.92
C ALA A 340 -13.36 3.32 20.54
N VAL A 341 -14.26 3.37 21.53
CA VAL A 341 -14.27 4.47 22.50
C VAL A 341 -13.18 4.13 23.51
N ARG A 342 -12.10 4.92 23.52
CA ARG A 342 -11.02 4.80 24.51
C ARG A 342 -10.85 6.12 25.25
N ASP A 343 -10.35 6.04 26.48
CA ASP A 343 -9.99 7.21 27.26
C ASP A 343 -8.72 7.89 26.71
N THR A 344 -7.81 7.13 26.08
CA THR A 344 -6.59 7.64 25.44
C THR A 344 -6.38 6.96 24.09
N TYR A 345 -6.06 7.75 23.07
CA TYR A 345 -5.73 7.28 21.73
C TYR A 345 -4.23 7.40 21.45
N GLN A 346 -3.70 6.45 20.68
CA GLN A 346 -2.32 6.40 20.23
C GLN A 346 -2.24 6.58 18.70
N PRO A 347 -1.06 6.91 18.12
CA PRO A 347 -0.91 7.11 16.66
C PRO A 347 -1.44 5.95 15.79
N GLY A 348 -1.42 4.71 16.32
CA GLY A 348 -1.96 3.51 15.64
C GLY A 348 -3.48 3.37 15.68
N ASP A 349 -4.21 4.28 16.32
CA ASP A 349 -5.67 4.23 16.45
C ASP A 349 -6.41 5.01 15.35
N PHE A 350 -5.66 5.79 14.56
CA PHE A 350 -6.22 6.70 13.56
C PHE A 350 -5.92 6.24 12.14
N VAL A 351 -6.92 6.32 11.28
CA VAL A 351 -6.73 6.33 9.83
C VAL A 351 -6.62 7.77 9.37
N LEU A 352 -5.50 8.08 8.69
CA LEU A 352 -5.17 9.44 8.29
C LEU A 352 -5.73 9.79 6.91
N ARG A 353 -6.28 11.00 6.81
CA ARG A 353 -6.82 11.58 5.57
C ARG A 353 -6.40 13.02 5.39
N GLY A 354 -6.13 13.42 4.16
CA GLY A 354 -5.74 14.79 3.85
C GLY A 354 -6.93 15.74 4.04
N VAL A 355 -6.67 16.92 4.60
CA VAL A 355 -7.63 18.03 4.55
C VAL A 355 -7.57 18.64 3.15
N LEU A 356 -8.67 18.52 2.41
CA LEU A 356 -8.79 18.96 1.01
C LEU A 356 -9.11 20.44 0.87
N GLY A 357 -9.74 21.03 1.89
CA GLY A 357 -10.15 22.42 1.86
C GLY A 357 -10.77 22.87 3.18
N ILE A 358 -10.68 24.17 3.42
CA ILE A 358 -11.22 24.83 4.61
C ILE A 358 -12.06 26.01 4.11
N ASP A 359 -13.30 26.09 4.56
CA ASP A 359 -14.23 27.19 4.27
C ASP A 359 -14.56 27.92 5.58
N PRO A 360 -13.85 29.03 5.88
CA PRO A 360 -14.09 29.79 7.10
C PRO A 360 -15.47 30.44 7.16
N ASP A 361 -16.07 30.74 6.01
CA ASP A 361 -17.32 31.49 5.96
C ASP A 361 -18.50 30.53 6.24
N LEU A 362 -18.38 29.26 5.88
CA LEU A 362 -19.31 28.17 6.26
C LEU A 362 -18.92 27.44 7.55
N GLY A 363 -17.77 27.75 8.15
CA GLY A 363 -17.25 27.02 9.31
C GLY A 363 -16.91 25.55 9.02
N ALA A 364 -16.57 25.23 7.77
CA ALA A 364 -16.53 23.86 7.27
C ALA A 364 -15.14 23.40 6.84
N ILE A 365 -14.87 22.10 6.99
CA ILE A 365 -13.63 21.44 6.55
C ILE A 365 -13.99 20.27 5.64
N ARG A 366 -13.28 20.13 4.53
CA ARG A 366 -13.41 19.00 3.59
C ARG A 366 -12.23 18.05 3.75
N VAL A 367 -12.51 16.76 3.83
CA VAL A 367 -11.53 15.69 4.09
C VAL A 367 -11.53 14.69 2.94
N GLY A 368 -10.41 13.99 2.73
CA GLY A 368 -10.23 13.01 1.66
C GLY A 368 -11.06 11.72 1.79
N ASP A 369 -11.89 11.60 2.81
CA ASP A 369 -12.74 10.44 3.07
C ASP A 369 -14.02 10.86 3.80
N ARG A 370 -14.94 9.91 3.96
CA ARG A 370 -16.20 10.10 4.68
C ARG A 370 -15.95 10.15 6.18
N VAL A 371 -16.51 11.18 6.80
CA VAL A 371 -16.57 11.36 8.25
C VAL A 371 -18.04 11.44 8.63
N ARG A 372 -18.43 10.84 9.76
CA ARG A 372 -19.80 10.81 10.27
C ARG A 372 -19.90 11.57 11.59
N ALA A 373 -21.09 12.11 11.87
CA ALA A 373 -21.40 12.57 13.21
C ALA A 373 -21.27 11.41 14.20
N GLY A 374 -20.60 11.66 15.33
CA GLY A 374 -20.22 10.67 16.33
C GLY A 374 -18.79 10.13 16.18
N ASP A 375 -18.13 10.29 15.03
CA ASP A 375 -16.74 9.87 14.87
C ASP A 375 -15.83 10.68 15.80
N THR A 376 -14.76 10.04 16.30
CA THR A 376 -13.69 10.76 17.01
C THR A 376 -12.57 11.08 16.02
N VAL A 377 -12.16 12.34 15.99
CA VAL A 377 -11.14 12.82 15.06
C VAL A 377 -10.08 13.66 15.76
N GLN A 378 -8.89 13.75 15.16
CA GLN A 378 -7.81 14.59 15.64
C GLN A 378 -6.96 15.10 14.47
N PHE A 379 -6.52 16.35 14.54
CA PHE A 379 -5.63 16.91 13.51
C PHE A 379 -4.22 16.35 13.66
N HIS A 380 -3.53 16.22 12.53
CA HIS A 380 -2.18 15.67 12.44
C HIS A 380 -1.34 16.48 11.45
N LEU A 381 -0.02 16.45 11.64
CA LEU A 381 0.98 17.04 10.75
C LEU A 381 1.89 15.94 10.20
N ARG A 382 2.36 16.11 8.96
CA ARG A 382 3.37 15.23 8.37
C ARG A 382 4.75 15.51 8.98
N ASP A 383 5.25 14.56 9.75
CA ASP A 383 6.48 14.69 10.53
C ASP A 383 7.44 13.55 10.17
N PRO A 384 8.55 13.82 9.45
CA PRO A 384 9.52 12.82 9.02
C PRO A 384 10.25 12.19 10.20
N VAL A 385 10.50 12.95 11.27
CA VAL A 385 11.17 12.41 12.46
C VAL A 385 10.24 11.39 13.12
N HIS A 386 8.97 11.76 13.31
CA HIS A 386 7.98 10.84 13.85
C HIS A 386 7.80 9.61 12.95
N ALA A 387 7.70 9.81 11.63
CA ALA A 387 7.53 8.74 10.65
C ALA A 387 8.69 7.72 10.67
N GLY A 388 9.93 8.19 10.83
CA GLY A 388 11.11 7.32 10.94
C GLY A 388 11.16 6.54 12.26
N ILE A 389 10.82 7.20 13.38
CA ILE A 389 10.75 6.55 14.70
C ILE A 389 9.67 5.47 14.71
N ASP A 390 8.46 5.78 14.22
CA ASP A 390 7.33 4.84 14.18
C ASP A 390 7.65 3.62 13.30
N LEU A 391 8.19 3.83 12.09
CA LEU A 391 8.57 2.73 11.20
C LEU A 391 9.63 1.83 11.85
N THR A 392 10.68 2.42 12.42
CA THR A 392 11.77 1.68 13.09
C THR A 392 11.25 0.86 14.27
N ALA A 393 10.39 1.46 15.11
CA ALA A 393 9.84 0.78 16.28
C ALA A 393 9.00 -0.44 15.87
N ARG A 394 8.20 -0.32 14.81
CA ARG A 394 7.36 -1.41 14.31
C ARG A 394 8.17 -2.52 13.64
N LEU A 395 9.19 -2.17 12.86
CA LEU A 395 10.07 -3.15 12.20
C LEU A 395 10.80 -4.03 13.22
N ARG A 396 11.28 -3.45 14.31
CA ARG A 396 11.96 -4.19 15.39
C ARG A 396 11.06 -5.17 16.14
N ALA A 397 9.74 -5.04 16.01
CA ALA A 397 8.78 -5.94 16.61
C ALA A 397 8.38 -7.11 15.68
N LEU A 398 8.84 -7.11 14.43
CA LEU A 398 8.59 -8.19 13.49
C LEU A 398 9.50 -9.40 13.76
N PRO A 399 9.02 -10.62 13.46
CA PRO A 399 9.85 -11.82 13.55
C PRO A 399 10.93 -11.83 12.45
N PRO A 400 11.98 -12.67 12.61
CA PRO A 400 12.95 -12.94 11.56
C PRO A 400 12.27 -13.30 10.24
N SER A 401 12.70 -12.66 9.16
CA SER A 401 12.03 -12.73 7.86
C SER A 401 12.97 -13.22 6.75
N ALA A 402 12.44 -13.91 5.75
CA ALA A 402 13.15 -14.34 4.55
C ALA A 402 13.17 -13.24 3.47
N GLY A 403 12.18 -12.34 3.49
CA GLY A 403 12.03 -11.25 2.53
C GLY A 403 10.90 -10.32 2.93
N ALA A 404 10.85 -9.15 2.31
CA ALA A 404 9.78 -8.19 2.54
C ALA A 404 9.28 -7.52 1.24
N LEU A 405 7.99 -7.23 1.23
CA LEU A 405 7.37 -6.32 0.28
C LEU A 405 6.97 -5.03 1.00
N LEU A 406 7.42 -3.90 0.45
CA LEU A 406 7.15 -2.55 0.94
C LEU A 406 6.20 -1.80 -0.02
N PHE A 407 5.08 -1.37 0.53
CA PHE A 407 4.12 -0.47 -0.11
C PHE A 407 4.21 0.88 0.59
N THR A 408 4.91 1.84 -0.03
CA THR A 408 5.14 3.16 0.58
C THR A 408 4.36 4.25 -0.14
N CYS A 409 3.79 5.18 0.61
CA CYS A 409 3.00 6.28 0.04
C CYS A 409 3.83 7.16 -0.89
N LEU A 410 3.24 7.60 -2.01
CA LEU A 410 3.81 8.58 -2.93
C LEU A 410 4.30 9.85 -2.24
N GLY A 411 3.65 10.27 -1.15
CA GLY A 411 4.05 11.44 -0.38
C GLY A 411 5.31 11.22 0.48
N ARG A 412 5.76 9.97 0.69
CA ARG A 412 6.96 9.61 1.49
C ARG A 412 8.23 9.67 0.62
N GLY A 413 9.26 8.90 0.97
CA GLY A 413 10.59 8.98 0.35
C GLY A 413 11.17 10.39 0.43
N ARG A 414 11.78 10.85 -0.68
CA ARG A 414 12.42 12.18 -0.76
C ARG A 414 11.47 13.34 -0.42
N ARG A 415 10.16 13.18 -0.66
CA ARG A 415 9.16 14.25 -0.43
C ARG A 415 8.88 14.50 1.05
N LEU A 416 9.02 13.47 1.89
CA LEU A 416 8.83 13.59 3.34
C LEU A 416 10.17 13.74 4.07
N PHE A 417 11.12 12.87 3.76
CA PHE A 417 12.37 12.72 4.53
C PHE A 417 13.53 13.55 3.99
N GLU A 418 13.37 14.18 2.81
CA GLU A 418 14.42 14.94 2.11
C GLU A 418 15.66 14.10 1.75
N VAL A 419 15.60 12.78 1.95
CA VAL A 419 16.63 11.80 1.61
C VAL A 419 16.02 10.66 0.80
N PRO A 420 16.78 10.03 -0.11
CA PRO A 420 16.31 8.86 -0.86
C PRO A 420 16.27 7.60 0.01
N ASP A 421 15.49 6.63 -0.46
CA ASP A 421 15.52 5.24 -0.02
C ASP A 421 15.23 5.03 1.48
N HIS A 422 14.62 6.02 2.16
CA HIS A 422 14.48 6.02 3.62
C HIS A 422 13.73 4.78 4.11
N ASP A 423 12.56 4.50 3.53
CA ASP A 423 11.70 3.42 3.99
C ASP A 423 12.27 2.07 3.55
N ALA A 424 12.75 1.98 2.30
CA ALA A 424 13.36 0.75 1.78
C ALA A 424 14.60 0.35 2.59
N ARG A 425 15.48 1.31 2.92
CA ARG A 425 16.67 1.07 3.75
C ARG A 425 16.30 0.69 5.17
N ALA A 426 15.28 1.32 5.76
CA ALA A 426 14.82 0.95 7.10
C ALA A 426 14.35 -0.51 7.15
N VAL A 427 13.54 -0.94 6.18
CA VAL A 427 13.08 -2.33 6.07
C VAL A 427 14.25 -3.29 5.92
N ALA A 428 15.12 -3.06 4.93
CA ALA A 428 16.24 -3.95 4.66
C ALA A 428 17.24 -4.03 5.84
N THR A 429 17.47 -2.92 6.54
CA THR A 429 18.40 -2.88 7.67
C THR A 429 17.81 -3.57 8.92
N HIS A 430 16.54 -3.33 9.24
CA HIS A 430 15.96 -3.84 10.48
C HIS A 430 15.50 -5.29 10.39
N LEU A 431 15.15 -5.76 9.19
CA LEU A 431 14.78 -7.16 8.97
C LEU A 431 15.94 -7.99 8.40
N GLU A 432 17.03 -7.36 7.96
CA GLU A 432 18.19 -8.01 7.32
C GLU A 432 17.79 -8.82 6.06
N VAL A 433 16.89 -8.26 5.26
CA VAL A 433 16.33 -8.91 4.05
C VAL A 433 16.44 -8.04 2.81
N GLU A 434 16.32 -8.70 1.65
CA GLU A 434 16.06 -8.01 0.40
C GLU A 434 14.59 -7.55 0.34
N VAL A 435 14.38 -6.34 -0.20
CA VAL A 435 13.07 -5.70 -0.27
C VAL A 435 12.72 -5.34 -1.71
N ALA A 436 11.44 -5.49 -2.04
CA ALA A 436 10.82 -4.99 -3.25
C ALA A 436 9.46 -4.37 -2.94
N GLY A 437 8.74 -3.89 -3.95
CA GLY A 437 7.37 -3.42 -3.82
C GLY A 437 7.10 -2.19 -4.67
N ALA A 438 6.25 -1.29 -4.18
CA ALA A 438 5.75 -0.18 -4.96
C ALA A 438 5.57 1.11 -4.15
N VAL A 439 5.70 2.23 -4.85
CA VAL A 439 5.20 3.52 -4.40
C VAL A 439 3.71 3.61 -4.77
N CYS A 440 2.87 3.82 -3.76
CA CYS A 440 1.43 3.64 -3.83
C CYS A 440 0.64 4.95 -3.68
N ASP A 441 -0.54 4.99 -4.28
CA ASP A 441 -1.54 6.07 -4.12
C ASP A 441 -2.31 5.95 -2.78
N GLY A 442 -2.19 4.80 -2.12
CA GLY A 442 -2.72 4.48 -0.80
C GLY A 442 -2.31 3.06 -0.42
N GLU A 443 -2.19 2.77 0.87
CA GLU A 443 -1.61 1.52 1.36
C GLU A 443 -2.67 0.67 2.06
N ILE A 444 -2.68 -0.64 1.84
CA ILE A 444 -3.62 -1.55 2.48
C ILE A 444 -2.87 -2.36 3.51
N GLY A 445 -3.21 -2.20 4.78
CA GLY A 445 -2.46 -2.83 5.86
C GLY A 445 -3.21 -2.88 7.17
N PRO A 446 -2.62 -3.50 8.20
CA PRO A 446 -3.29 -3.72 9.47
C PRO A 446 -3.53 -2.40 10.22
N LEU A 447 -4.66 -2.36 10.93
CA LEU A 447 -4.94 -1.45 12.03
C LEU A 447 -5.73 -2.23 13.07
N HIS A 448 -5.07 -2.54 14.20
CA HIS A 448 -5.55 -3.52 15.17
C HIS A 448 -5.82 -4.90 14.53
N THR A 449 -7.04 -5.41 14.66
CA THR A 449 -7.45 -6.75 14.22
C THR A 449 -7.97 -6.79 12.78
N ARG A 450 -8.01 -5.65 12.08
CA ARG A 450 -8.53 -5.56 10.71
C ARG A 450 -7.55 -4.87 9.77
N SER A 451 -7.73 -5.09 8.48
CA SER A 451 -7.04 -4.32 7.44
C SER A 451 -7.86 -3.11 7.03
N VAL A 452 -7.19 -1.99 6.82
CA VAL A 452 -7.81 -0.72 6.39
C VAL A 452 -7.01 -0.11 5.24
N LEU A 453 -7.67 0.78 4.49
CA LEU A 453 -6.99 1.63 3.53
C LEU A 453 -6.38 2.82 4.27
N HIS A 454 -5.05 2.81 4.39
CA HIS A 454 -4.25 3.88 4.93
C HIS A 454 -4.00 4.96 3.87
N GLY A 455 -3.75 6.17 4.36
CA GLY A 455 -3.11 7.22 3.58
C GLY A 455 -1.90 7.73 4.37
N PHE A 456 -0.87 8.20 3.66
CA PHE A 456 0.35 8.71 4.26
C PHE A 456 1.12 7.68 5.11
N SER A 457 1.08 6.40 4.74
CA SER A 457 1.74 5.34 5.49
C SER A 457 2.79 4.61 4.66
N ALA A 458 3.51 3.71 5.33
CA ALA A 458 4.26 2.63 4.73
C ALA A 458 3.71 1.31 5.29
N VAL A 459 3.34 0.38 4.42
CA VAL A 459 2.92 -0.98 4.78
C VAL A 459 4.00 -1.96 4.37
N VAL A 460 4.34 -2.87 5.29
CA VAL A 460 5.31 -3.94 5.03
C VAL A 460 4.60 -5.27 5.21
N ALA A 461 4.77 -6.15 4.22
CA ALA A 461 4.49 -7.58 4.33
C ALA A 461 5.84 -8.31 4.47
N ALA A 462 6.13 -8.81 5.66
CA ALA A 462 7.35 -9.52 5.97
C ALA A 462 7.06 -11.03 6.04
N PHE A 463 7.80 -11.82 5.27
CA PHE A 463 7.59 -13.26 5.16
C PHE A 463 8.52 -13.97 6.13
N GLY A 464 7.99 -14.75 7.07
CA GLY A 464 8.77 -15.43 8.12
C GLY A 464 9.82 -16.38 7.54
N GLN A 465 10.93 -16.61 8.27
CA GLN A 465 11.96 -17.59 7.84
C GLN A 465 11.52 -19.03 8.11
N GLU A 466 10.89 -19.24 9.25
CA GLU A 466 10.38 -20.54 9.68
C GLU A 466 8.86 -20.61 9.46
N ARG A 467 8.33 -21.82 9.52
CA ARG A 467 6.89 -22.04 9.54
C ARG A 467 6.49 -22.16 11.01
N ALA A 468 5.59 -21.29 11.48
CA ALA A 468 5.05 -21.33 12.84
C ALA A 468 4.43 -22.67 13.23
#